data_AF-A0A7R9EJI1-F1
#
_entry.id   AF-A0A7R9EJI1-F1
#
_cell.length_a   1.000
_cell.length_b   1.000
_cell.length_c   1.000
_cell.angle_alpha   90.00
_cell.angle_beta   90.00
_cell.angle_gamma   90.00
#
_symmetry.space_group_name_H-M   'P 1'
#
loop_
_entity.id
_entity.type
_entity.pdbx_description
1 polymer ?
#
loop_
_entity_poly.entity_id
_entity_poly.type
_entity_poly.pdbx_seq_one_letter_code
_entity_poly.pdbx_strand_id
1 'polypeptide(L)'
;MESAEKISLVSPSKARKKKRHPGKWKHNCAKKLRYASPGLPLYPKCGNATKSFRCAALSMKQCLDFHHLYYENKDRVYQNVFLLKYCEVVPVAQRRPSTSSHKGKEFQSKFYVQKNVLKTDFLYAKQPNLVKMLKLLDVKRLLELHFSLNWHDNPLLAFYQPLIDSIQGAHPANDDVEEDEELICELMEESPEFCV
;
A
#
# COMPACT_ATOMS: atom_id res chain seq x y z
N MET A 1 -21.27 -22.31 38.55
CA MET A 1 -22.62 -21.93 38.09
C MET A 1 -22.49 -20.63 37.32
N GLU A 2 -22.25 -20.72 36.02
CA GLU A 2 -22.19 -19.56 35.13
C GLU A 2 -23.61 -19.02 34.96
N SER A 3 -23.82 -17.78 35.35
CA SER A 3 -25.10 -17.09 35.22
C SER A 3 -25.29 -16.70 33.76
N ALA A 4 -26.27 -17.29 33.08
CA ALA A 4 -26.59 -16.94 31.72
C ALA A 4 -27.08 -15.48 31.64
N GLU A 5 -26.31 -14.61 30.98
CA GLU A 5 -26.74 -13.24 30.70
C GLU A 5 -27.96 -13.25 29.77
N LYS A 6 -29.05 -12.65 30.23
CA LYS A 6 -30.32 -12.55 29.50
C LYS A 6 -30.17 -11.56 28.34
N ILE A 7 -30.01 -12.07 27.12
CA ILE A 7 -29.94 -11.26 25.90
C ILE A 7 -31.32 -10.62 25.66
N SER A 8 -31.38 -9.29 25.57
CA SER A 8 -32.62 -8.55 25.25
C SER A 8 -32.59 -8.05 23.80
N LEU A 9 -33.74 -8.16 23.12
CA LEU A 9 -33.92 -7.64 21.76
C LEU A 9 -34.01 -6.12 21.80
N VAL A 10 -33.14 -5.44 21.06
CA VAL A 10 -33.13 -3.97 20.94
C VAL A 10 -33.81 -3.54 19.64
N SER A 11 -34.67 -2.53 19.71
CA SER A 11 -35.43 -2.02 18.55
C SER A 11 -34.49 -1.47 17.44
N PRO A 12 -34.72 -1.80 16.16
CA PRO A 12 -33.84 -1.43 15.05
C PRO A 12 -33.72 0.09 14.79
N SER A 13 -34.62 0.89 15.33
CA SER A 13 -34.65 2.36 15.15
C SER A 13 -33.67 3.14 16.04
N LYS A 14 -32.88 2.47 16.89
CA LYS A 14 -31.84 3.11 17.72
C LYS A 14 -30.52 2.38 17.60
N ALA A 15 -29.76 2.68 16.54
CA ALA A 15 -28.36 2.26 16.47
C ALA A 15 -27.61 2.78 17.70
N ARG A 16 -27.17 1.86 18.58
CA ARG A 16 -26.44 2.22 19.79
C ARG A 16 -25.09 2.80 19.38
N LYS A 17 -24.88 4.10 19.62
CA LYS A 17 -23.56 4.71 19.48
C LYS A 17 -22.56 3.91 20.34
N LYS A 18 -21.54 3.32 19.69
CA LYS A 18 -20.47 2.61 20.41
C LYS A 18 -19.78 3.60 21.35
N LYS A 19 -19.70 3.27 22.65
CA LYS A 19 -18.91 4.07 23.60
C LYS A 19 -17.45 4.04 23.12
N ARG A 20 -16.86 5.21 22.86
CA ARG A 20 -15.45 5.32 22.48
C ARG A 20 -14.58 4.90 23.67
N HIS A 21 -13.55 4.09 23.44
CA HIS A 21 -12.51 3.81 24.41
C HIS A 21 -11.33 4.78 24.20
N PRO A 22 -11.24 5.89 24.96
CA PRO A 22 -10.27 6.96 24.70
C PRO A 22 -8.82 6.47 24.82
N GLY A 23 -8.52 5.54 25.73
CA GLY A 23 -7.18 4.96 25.87
C GLY A 23 -6.73 4.20 24.63
N LYS A 24 -7.61 3.37 24.04
CA LYS A 24 -7.33 2.64 22.81
C LYS A 24 -7.16 3.59 21.62
N TRP A 25 -7.96 4.65 21.55
CA TRP A 25 -7.83 5.68 20.52
C TRP A 25 -6.48 6.41 20.63
N LYS A 26 -6.10 6.90 21.81
CA LYS A 26 -4.79 7.54 22.05
C LYS A 26 -3.62 6.63 21.68
N HIS A 27 -3.69 5.35 22.06
CA HIS A 27 -2.68 4.35 21.71
C HIS A 27 -2.57 4.17 20.18
N ASN A 28 -3.71 4.10 19.48
CA ASN A 28 -3.72 3.97 18.03
C ASN A 28 -3.18 5.23 17.32
N CYS A 29 -3.50 6.42 17.81
CA CYS A 29 -2.90 7.66 17.30
C CYS A 29 -1.39 7.68 17.50
N ALA A 30 -0.91 7.34 18.70
CA ALA A 30 0.52 7.24 18.97
C ALA A 30 1.22 6.17 18.09
N LYS A 31 0.52 5.05 17.82
CA LYS A 31 0.99 4.02 16.90
C LYS A 31 1.11 4.55 15.47
N LYS A 32 0.10 5.27 14.97
CA LYS A 32 0.14 5.90 13.63
C LYS A 32 1.26 6.94 13.52
N LEU A 33 1.43 7.78 14.54
CA LEU A 33 2.48 8.79 14.58
C LEU A 33 3.88 8.16 14.53
N ARG A 34 4.08 7.02 15.20
CA ARG A 34 5.36 6.30 15.21
C ARG A 34 5.81 5.81 13.82
N TYR A 35 4.86 5.43 12.97
CA TYR A 35 5.13 4.95 11.61
C TYR A 35 4.97 6.05 10.54
N ALA A 36 4.63 7.28 10.96
CA ALA A 36 4.69 8.43 10.08
C ALA A 36 6.15 8.83 9.83
N SER A 37 6.39 9.51 8.70
CA SER A 37 7.71 10.06 8.42
C SER A 37 8.10 11.08 9.49
N PRO A 38 9.31 10.97 10.08
CA PRO A 38 9.81 11.92 11.06
C PRO A 38 10.27 13.26 10.44
N GLY A 39 10.28 13.39 9.12
CA GLY A 39 10.78 14.56 8.39
C GLY A 39 11.69 14.19 7.22
N LEU A 40 12.54 15.13 6.80
CA LEU A 40 13.51 14.87 5.73
C LEU A 40 14.59 13.88 6.19
N PRO A 41 14.97 12.90 5.33
CA PRO A 41 16.02 11.95 5.67
C PRO A 41 17.38 12.67 5.80
N LEU A 42 18.15 12.29 6.83
CA LEU A 42 19.52 12.73 6.96
C LEU A 42 20.43 11.88 6.06
N TYR A 43 21.43 12.53 5.45
CA TYR A 43 22.41 11.80 4.65
C TYR A 43 23.18 10.80 5.53
N PRO A 44 23.36 9.54 5.11
CA PRO A 44 24.13 8.57 5.86
C PRO A 44 25.60 9.01 5.93
N LYS A 45 26.09 9.30 7.14
CA LYS A 45 27.51 9.63 7.40
C LYS A 45 28.39 8.39 7.51
N CYS A 46 27.99 7.27 6.90
CA CYS A 46 28.70 6.01 7.07
C CYS A 46 30.10 6.13 6.43
N GLY A 47 31.16 5.91 7.22
CA GLY A 47 32.55 5.87 6.72
C GLY A 47 32.91 4.55 6.03
N ASN A 48 31.92 3.70 5.75
CA ASN A 48 32.16 2.39 5.17
C ASN A 48 32.39 2.53 3.67
N ALA A 49 33.63 2.25 3.24
CA ALA A 49 34.03 2.14 1.84
C ALA A 49 34.21 0.68 1.40
N THR A 50 33.77 -0.29 2.22
CA THR A 50 33.92 -1.71 1.90
C THR A 50 33.03 -2.10 0.72
N LYS A 51 33.43 -3.12 -0.05
CA LYS A 51 32.70 -3.56 -1.24
C LYS A 51 31.22 -3.89 -0.94
N SER A 52 30.94 -4.37 0.28
CA SER A 52 29.62 -4.78 0.76
C SER A 52 28.74 -3.63 1.26
N PHE A 53 29.32 -2.51 1.71
CA PHE A 53 28.56 -1.36 2.23
C PHE A 53 29.03 -0.09 1.55
N ARG A 54 28.23 0.41 0.61
CA ARG A 54 28.55 1.61 -0.19
C ARG A 54 27.58 2.76 0.10
N CYS A 55 27.32 3.09 1.35
CA CYS A 55 26.40 4.20 1.65
C CYS A 55 26.92 5.55 1.12
N ALA A 56 28.23 5.75 1.02
CA ALA A 56 28.83 6.90 0.35
C ALA A 56 28.53 6.98 -1.16
N ALA A 57 28.15 5.87 -1.81
CA ALA A 57 27.80 5.83 -3.22
C ALA A 57 26.31 6.11 -3.50
N LEU A 58 25.51 6.35 -2.45
CA LEU A 58 24.11 6.74 -2.56
C LEU A 58 24.01 8.25 -2.73
N SER A 59 23.24 8.69 -3.72
CA SER A 59 22.91 10.11 -3.86
C SER A 59 21.83 10.51 -2.85
N MET A 60 21.81 11.79 -2.44
CA MET A 60 20.74 12.32 -1.59
C MET A 60 19.35 12.09 -2.20
N LYS A 61 19.24 12.21 -3.53
CA LYS A 61 18.00 11.93 -4.27
C LYS A 61 17.52 10.49 -4.02
N GLN A 62 18.41 9.50 -4.11
CA GLN A 62 18.04 8.11 -3.84
C GLN A 62 17.60 7.89 -2.39
N CYS A 63 18.23 8.57 -1.43
CA CYS A 63 17.81 8.53 -0.03
C CYS A 63 16.40 9.13 0.14
N LEU A 64 16.11 10.24 -0.53
CA LEU A 64 14.78 10.86 -0.55
C LEU A 64 13.74 9.97 -1.21
N ASP A 65 14.04 9.43 -2.39
CA ASP A 65 13.12 8.54 -3.13
C ASP A 65 12.78 7.30 -2.29
N PHE A 66 13.79 6.64 -1.70
CA PHE A 66 13.58 5.50 -0.81
C PHE A 66 12.75 5.88 0.42
N HIS A 67 13.03 7.03 1.03
CA HIS A 67 12.30 7.53 2.19
C HIS A 67 10.83 7.81 1.85
N HIS A 68 10.56 8.39 0.69
CA HIS A 68 9.20 8.67 0.21
C HIS A 68 8.43 7.36 0.00
N LEU A 69 9.03 6.38 -0.68
CA LEU A 69 8.41 5.07 -0.91
C LEU A 69 8.16 4.30 0.40
N TYR A 70 9.12 4.33 1.33
CA TYR A 70 8.98 3.65 2.61
C TYR A 70 7.83 4.22 3.47
N TYR A 71 7.65 5.54 3.46
CA TYR A 71 6.63 6.22 4.25
C TYR A 71 5.34 6.54 3.47
N GLU A 72 5.22 6.08 2.22
CA GLU A 72 3.99 6.21 1.43
C GLU A 72 2.80 5.58 2.14
N ASN A 73 3.01 4.41 2.75
CA ASN A 73 2.03 3.74 3.60
C ASN A 73 2.49 3.75 5.08
N LYS A 74 1.59 4.20 5.96
CA LYS A 74 1.85 4.32 7.42
C LYS A 74 1.58 3.01 8.17
N ASP A 75 1.19 1.95 7.49
CA ASP A 75 1.01 0.65 8.13
C ASP A 75 2.36 -0.03 8.43
N ARG A 76 2.52 -0.50 9.66
CA ARG A 76 3.70 -1.23 10.12
C ARG A 76 3.94 -2.48 9.29
N VAL A 77 2.87 -3.21 8.98
CA VAL A 77 2.99 -4.49 8.25
C VAL A 77 3.56 -4.20 6.87
N TYR A 78 3.01 -3.21 6.17
CA TYR A 78 3.53 -2.76 4.88
C TYR A 78 4.99 -2.32 4.97
N GLN A 79 5.36 -1.46 5.92
CA GLN A 79 6.75 -1.00 6.09
C GLN A 79 7.74 -2.15 6.32
N ASN A 80 7.35 -3.13 7.15
CA ASN A 80 8.16 -4.33 7.36
C ASN A 80 8.32 -5.15 6.08
N VAL A 81 7.22 -5.39 5.36
CA VAL A 81 7.25 -6.10 4.07
C VAL A 81 8.12 -5.36 3.07
N PHE A 82 8.00 -4.04 3.00
CA PHE A 82 8.83 -3.18 2.16
C PHE A 82 10.31 -3.38 2.49
N LEU A 83 10.71 -3.33 3.76
CA LEU A 83 12.10 -3.57 4.16
C LEU A 83 12.58 -4.97 3.79
N LEU A 84 11.73 -5.98 3.94
CA LEU A 84 12.06 -7.36 3.60
C LEU A 84 12.38 -7.54 2.11
N LYS A 85 11.79 -6.74 1.20
CA LYS A 85 12.15 -6.72 -0.23
C LYS A 85 13.62 -6.37 -0.47
N TYR A 86 14.20 -5.59 0.44
CA TYR A 86 15.59 -5.12 0.40
C TYR A 86 16.50 -5.93 1.34
N CYS A 87 16.01 -7.05 1.87
CA CYS A 87 16.78 -7.95 2.73
C CYS A 87 17.15 -9.23 1.98
N GLU A 88 18.39 -9.67 2.13
CA GLU A 88 18.85 -11.00 1.74
C GLU A 88 19.05 -11.80 3.02
N VAL A 89 18.38 -12.94 3.12
CA VAL A 89 18.63 -13.88 4.22
C VAL A 89 19.74 -14.83 3.76
N VAL A 90 20.92 -14.68 4.35
CA VAL A 90 22.07 -15.54 4.05
C VAL A 90 22.21 -16.55 5.19
N PRO A 91 22.26 -17.86 4.89
CA PRO A 91 22.52 -18.86 5.94
C PRO A 91 23.88 -18.59 6.57
N VAL A 92 23.97 -18.72 7.89
CA VAL A 92 25.26 -18.57 8.57
C VAL A 92 26.13 -19.77 8.20
N ALA A 93 27.35 -19.52 7.72
CA ALA A 93 28.33 -20.57 7.48
C ALA A 93 28.49 -21.44 8.74
N GLN A 94 28.71 -22.74 8.55
CA GLN A 94 28.83 -23.70 9.66
C GLN A 94 29.75 -23.15 10.76
N ARG A 95 29.20 -23.07 11.97
CA ARG A 95 29.95 -22.60 13.14
C ARG A 95 30.71 -23.76 13.75
N ARG A 96 31.88 -23.46 14.30
CA ARG A 96 32.54 -24.38 15.21
C ARG A 96 31.60 -24.65 16.40
N PRO A 97 31.54 -25.89 16.91
CA PRO A 97 30.79 -26.20 18.13
C PRO A 97 31.19 -25.21 19.23
N SER A 98 30.20 -24.58 19.83
CA SER A 98 30.41 -23.66 20.96
C SER A 98 29.87 -24.32 22.22
N THR A 99 30.60 -24.20 23.32
CA THR A 99 30.17 -24.59 24.66
C THR A 99 29.14 -23.63 25.27
N SER A 100 28.81 -22.53 24.59
CA SER A 100 27.77 -21.60 25.03
C SER A 100 26.39 -22.24 25.02
N SER A 101 25.62 -22.06 26.09
CA SER A 101 24.21 -22.46 26.18
C SER A 101 23.29 -21.65 25.26
N HIS A 102 23.74 -20.49 24.76
CA HIS A 102 22.96 -19.68 23.84
C HIS A 102 22.93 -20.33 22.45
N LYS A 103 21.72 -20.54 21.94
CA LYS A 103 21.50 -20.91 20.54
C LYS A 103 22.09 -19.83 19.64
N GLY A 104 23.00 -20.22 18.75
CA GLY A 104 23.54 -19.32 17.74
C GLY A 104 22.45 -18.84 16.79
N LYS A 105 22.65 -17.68 16.16
CA LYS A 105 21.78 -17.23 15.07
C LYS A 105 21.93 -18.18 13.89
N GLU A 106 20.80 -18.66 13.36
CA GLU A 106 20.75 -19.59 12.22
C GLU A 106 21.00 -18.87 10.88
N PHE A 107 20.57 -17.62 10.77
CA PHE A 107 20.71 -16.80 9.57
C PHE A 107 21.27 -15.42 9.88
N GLN A 108 21.86 -14.80 8.86
CA GLN A 108 22.28 -13.41 8.87
C GLN A 108 21.53 -12.67 7.79
N SER A 109 20.85 -11.58 8.16
CA SER A 109 20.22 -10.69 7.20
C SER A 109 21.23 -9.66 6.69
N LYS A 110 21.32 -9.49 5.37
CA LYS A 110 22.05 -8.40 4.71
C LYS A 110 21.03 -7.46 4.08
N PHE A 111 21.22 -6.15 4.25
CA PHE A 111 20.35 -5.14 3.64
C PHE A 111 21.03 -4.58 2.40
N TYR A 112 20.28 -4.47 1.30
CA TYR A 112 20.78 -3.91 0.04
C TYR A 112 19.73 -3.02 -0.61
N VAL A 113 20.14 -1.85 -1.09
CA VAL A 113 19.30 -0.97 -1.92
C VAL A 113 19.85 -1.03 -3.34
N GLN A 114 19.11 -1.66 -4.25
CA GLN A 114 19.53 -1.74 -5.65
C GLN A 114 19.34 -0.37 -6.32
N LYS A 115 20.38 0.14 -6.99
CA LYS A 115 20.34 1.47 -7.65
C LYS A 115 19.27 1.58 -8.74
N ASN A 116 18.87 0.46 -9.34
CA ASN A 116 17.96 0.42 -10.48
C ASN A 116 16.49 0.24 -10.08
N VAL A 117 16.21 -0.34 -8.90
CA VAL A 117 14.84 -0.69 -8.46
C VAL A 117 14.02 0.55 -8.09
N LEU A 118 14.67 1.61 -7.58
CA LEU A 118 13.98 2.89 -7.29
C LEU A 118 13.36 3.53 -8.55
N LYS A 119 13.80 3.17 -9.76
CA LYS A 119 13.20 3.67 -11.00
C LYS A 119 11.98 2.86 -11.43
N THR A 120 12.01 1.54 -11.24
CA THR A 120 10.93 0.65 -11.70
C THR A 120 9.74 0.69 -10.76
N ASP A 121 9.97 0.73 -9.44
CA ASP A 121 8.87 0.75 -8.46
C ASP A 121 8.07 2.06 -8.53
N PHE A 122 8.72 3.18 -8.87
CA PHE A 122 8.06 4.45 -9.12
C PHE A 122 7.15 4.42 -10.37
N LEU A 123 7.49 3.59 -11.36
CA LEU A 123 6.67 3.39 -12.56
C LEU A 123 5.47 2.48 -12.27
N TYR A 124 5.61 1.50 -11.36
CA TYR A 124 4.49 0.65 -10.92
C TYR A 124 3.55 1.33 -9.91
N ALA A 125 4.00 2.33 -9.14
CA ALA A 125 3.10 3.12 -8.29
C ALA A 125 2.15 4.05 -9.08
N LYS A 126 2.45 4.25 -10.38
CA LYS A 126 1.61 5.01 -11.31
C LYS A 126 0.78 4.11 -12.22
N GLN A 127 0.47 2.89 -11.76
CA GLN A 127 -0.54 2.06 -12.42
C GLN A 127 -1.80 2.92 -12.63
N PRO A 128 -2.34 2.98 -13.86
CA PRO A 128 -3.57 3.71 -14.10
C PRO A 128 -4.60 3.19 -13.11
N ASN A 129 -5.24 4.12 -12.40
CA ASN A 129 -6.15 3.78 -11.31
C ASN A 129 -7.21 2.80 -11.86
N LEU A 130 -7.11 1.50 -11.56
CA LEU A 130 -7.98 0.46 -12.13
C LEU A 130 -9.45 0.74 -11.85
N VAL A 131 -9.72 1.37 -10.71
CA VAL A 131 -11.06 1.84 -10.33
C VAL A 131 -11.58 2.91 -11.30
N LYS A 132 -10.70 3.77 -11.83
CA LYS A 132 -11.05 4.75 -12.87
C LYS A 132 -11.36 4.08 -14.20
N MET A 133 -10.62 3.03 -14.56
CA MET A 133 -10.84 2.23 -15.77
C MET A 133 -12.22 1.55 -15.75
N LEU A 134 -12.54 0.81 -14.68
CA LEU A 134 -13.81 0.09 -14.56
C LEU A 134 -15.02 1.04 -14.56
N LYS A 135 -14.91 2.18 -13.86
CA LYS A 135 -15.98 3.20 -13.83
C LYS A 135 -16.22 3.82 -15.20
N LEU A 136 -15.17 4.04 -15.99
CA LEU A 136 -15.32 4.60 -17.33
C LEU A 136 -15.94 3.59 -18.31
N LEU A 137 -15.66 2.29 -18.15
CA LEU A 137 -16.36 1.24 -18.90
C LEU A 137 -17.86 1.19 -18.54
N ASP A 138 -18.20 1.37 -17.26
CA ASP A 138 -19.58 1.44 -16.80
C ASP A 138 -20.32 2.67 -17.36
N VAL A 139 -19.65 3.85 -17.32
CA VAL A 139 -20.16 5.07 -17.96
C VAL A 139 -20.37 4.87 -19.46
N LYS A 140 -19.45 4.20 -20.16
CA LYS A 140 -19.64 3.86 -21.58
C LYS A 140 -20.88 3.01 -21.80
N ARG A 141 -21.08 1.95 -21.00
CA ARG A 141 -22.26 1.10 -21.08
C ARG A 141 -23.56 1.88 -20.84
N LEU A 142 -23.57 2.78 -19.86
CA LEU A 142 -24.73 3.64 -19.57
C LEU A 142 -25.05 4.58 -20.74
N LEU A 143 -24.03 5.17 -21.37
CA LEU A 143 -24.21 6.04 -22.53
C LEU A 143 -24.79 5.27 -23.72
N GLU A 144 -24.25 4.08 -24.02
CA GLU A 144 -24.75 3.20 -25.08
C GLU A 144 -26.20 2.74 -24.81
N LEU A 145 -26.53 2.45 -23.54
CA LEU A 145 -27.86 2.00 -23.14
C LEU A 145 -28.93 3.09 -23.31
N HIS A 146 -28.62 4.33 -22.91
CA HIS A 146 -29.62 5.42 -22.88
C HIS A 146 -29.67 6.24 -24.17
N PHE A 147 -28.57 6.37 -24.89
CA PHE A 147 -28.44 7.25 -26.06
C PHE A 147 -28.13 6.50 -27.36
N SER A 148 -28.21 5.16 -27.34
CA SER A 148 -27.88 4.27 -28.47
C SER A 148 -26.39 4.35 -28.86
N LEU A 149 -26.02 3.64 -29.93
CA LEU A 149 -24.63 3.60 -30.44
C LEU A 149 -24.12 4.96 -30.97
N ASN A 150 -25.03 5.89 -31.28
CA ASN A 150 -24.71 7.20 -31.87
C ASN A 150 -24.59 8.32 -30.83
N TRP A 151 -24.35 7.98 -29.55
CA TRP A 151 -24.21 8.98 -28.49
C TRP A 151 -23.08 10.00 -28.76
N HIS A 152 -22.11 9.64 -29.62
CA HIS A 152 -21.04 10.52 -30.09
C HIS A 152 -21.52 11.74 -30.88
N ASP A 153 -22.68 11.66 -31.53
CA ASP A 153 -23.22 12.77 -32.33
C ASP A 153 -23.91 13.82 -31.46
N ASN A 154 -24.12 13.53 -30.17
CA ASN A 154 -24.80 14.43 -29.25
C ASN A 154 -23.82 15.47 -28.65
N PRO A 155 -23.96 16.77 -28.97
CA PRO A 155 -23.04 17.80 -28.49
C PRO A 155 -23.06 17.97 -26.96
N LEU A 156 -24.15 17.57 -26.29
CA LEU A 156 -24.25 17.61 -24.83
C LEU A 156 -23.38 16.53 -24.15
N LEU A 157 -22.98 15.49 -24.89
CA LEU A 157 -22.18 14.37 -24.39
C LEU A 157 -20.70 14.42 -24.84
N ALA A 158 -20.30 15.46 -25.58
CA ALA A 158 -18.93 15.62 -26.11
C ALA A 158 -17.84 15.58 -25.02
N PHE A 159 -18.18 15.92 -23.77
CA PHE A 159 -17.28 15.82 -22.63
C PHE A 159 -16.74 14.40 -22.37
N TYR A 160 -17.54 13.36 -22.66
CA TYR A 160 -17.19 11.98 -22.34
C TYR A 160 -16.30 11.31 -23.39
N GLN A 161 -16.25 11.84 -24.62
CA GLN A 161 -15.46 11.29 -25.72
C GLN A 161 -13.96 11.15 -25.38
N PRO A 162 -13.22 12.22 -25.00
CA PRO A 162 -11.79 12.08 -24.73
C PRO A 162 -11.48 11.15 -23.55
N LEU A 163 -12.43 10.98 -22.62
CA LEU A 163 -12.28 10.05 -21.48
C LEU A 163 -12.38 8.59 -21.95
N ILE A 164 -13.32 8.28 -22.84
CA ILE A 164 -13.52 6.93 -23.38
C ILE A 164 -12.45 6.58 -24.42
N ASP A 165 -12.04 7.53 -25.26
CA ASP A 165 -11.00 7.33 -26.28
C ASP A 165 -9.64 7.03 -25.65
N SER A 166 -9.36 7.65 -24.49
CA SER A 166 -8.13 7.37 -23.73
C SER A 166 -8.01 5.91 -23.26
N ILE A 167 -9.14 5.19 -23.19
CA ILE A 167 -9.20 3.77 -22.84
C ILE A 167 -8.97 2.89 -24.07
N GLN A 168 -9.63 3.21 -25.18
CA GLN A 168 -9.55 2.40 -26.40
C GLN A 168 -8.17 2.47 -27.06
N GLY A 169 -7.45 3.58 -26.90
CA GLY A 169 -6.06 3.70 -27.35
C GLY A 169 -5.06 2.86 -26.53
N ALA A 170 -5.44 2.40 -25.33
CA ALA A 170 -4.65 1.50 -24.51
C ALA A 170 -5.09 0.05 -24.73
N HIS A 171 -5.05 -0.43 -25.97
CA HIS A 171 -5.30 -1.85 -26.25
C HIS A 171 -4.18 -2.67 -25.60
N PRO A 172 -4.44 -3.47 -24.55
CA PRO A 172 -3.46 -4.44 -24.10
C PRO A 172 -3.27 -5.42 -25.26
N ALA A 173 -2.03 -5.60 -25.72
CA ALA A 173 -1.73 -6.73 -26.60
C ALA A 173 -2.20 -7.99 -25.86
N ASN A 174 -3.05 -8.78 -26.52
CA ASN A 174 -3.74 -9.96 -25.97
C ASN A 174 -2.84 -10.76 -25.01
N ASP A 175 -3.05 -10.58 -23.70
CA ASP A 175 -2.64 -11.52 -22.67
C ASP A 175 -3.93 -12.14 -22.15
N ASP A 176 -4.05 -13.46 -22.29
CA ASP A 176 -5.13 -14.28 -21.74
C ASP A 176 -5.09 -14.17 -20.20
N VAL A 177 -5.82 -13.19 -19.65
CA VAL A 177 -5.98 -13.00 -18.21
C VAL A 177 -7.28 -13.70 -17.78
N GLU A 178 -7.13 -14.79 -17.03
CA GLU A 178 -8.21 -15.48 -16.32
C GLU A 178 -9.05 -14.48 -15.49
N GLU A 179 -10.37 -14.56 -15.62
CA GLU A 179 -11.33 -13.76 -14.85
C GLU A 179 -11.28 -14.14 -13.37
N ASP A 180 -10.43 -13.47 -12.60
CA ASP A 180 -10.41 -13.60 -11.15
C ASP A 180 -11.67 -12.98 -10.52
N GLU A 181 -12.22 -13.75 -9.58
CA GLU A 181 -13.49 -13.60 -8.89
C GLU A 181 -13.77 -12.20 -8.29
N GLU A 182 -15.04 -11.81 -8.32
CA GLU A 182 -15.60 -10.53 -7.84
C GLU A 182 -15.02 -10.05 -6.51
N LEU A 183 -14.22 -8.98 -6.56
CA LEU A 183 -13.75 -8.27 -5.37
C LEU A 183 -14.91 -7.46 -4.75
N ILE A 184 -15.65 -8.08 -3.83
CA ILE A 184 -16.68 -7.41 -3.03
C ILE A 184 -16.02 -6.28 -2.21
N CYS A 185 -16.25 -5.04 -2.62
CA CYS A 185 -15.80 -3.86 -1.89
C CYS A 185 -16.69 -3.65 -0.64
N GLU A 186 -16.20 -4.05 0.53
CA GLU A 186 -16.83 -3.62 1.79
C GLU A 186 -16.66 -2.11 1.99
N LEU A 187 -17.75 -1.43 2.32
CA LEU A 187 -17.81 0.01 2.56
C LEU A 187 -17.06 0.35 3.86
N MET A 188 -15.82 0.82 3.76
CA MET A 188 -15.12 1.41 4.89
C MET A 188 -15.58 2.85 5.12
N GLU A 189 -16.44 3.07 6.13
CA GLU A 189 -16.76 4.41 6.63
C GLU A 189 -15.51 5.06 7.24
N GLU A 190 -14.88 5.99 6.53
CA GLU A 190 -13.86 6.87 7.08
C GLU A 190 -14.50 7.92 7.99
N SER A 191 -14.13 7.91 9.27
CA SER A 191 -14.54 8.93 10.23
C SER A 191 -13.60 10.15 10.13
N PRO A 192 -14.10 11.40 9.95
CA PRO A 192 -13.29 12.50 9.41
C PRO A 192 -12.59 13.40 10.42
N GLU A 193 -12.55 13.09 11.72
CA GLU A 193 -12.16 14.11 12.70
C GLU A 193 -11.02 13.66 13.61
N PHE A 194 -9.97 14.49 13.62
CA PHE A 194 -8.84 14.57 14.55
C PHE A 194 -7.57 13.77 14.21
N CYS A 195 -6.80 14.30 13.25
CA CYS A 195 -5.34 14.35 13.35
C CYS A 195 -4.87 15.78 13.05
N VAL A 196 -4.91 16.64 14.08
CA VAL A 196 -4.05 17.83 14.18
C VAL A 196 -3.11 17.58 15.35
#